data_AF-A0A0V8QH85-F1
#
_entry.id   AF-A0A0V8QH85-F1
#
_cell.length_a   1.000
_cell.length_b   1.000
_cell.length_c   1.000
_cell.angle_alpha   90.00
_cell.angle_beta   90.00
_cell.angle_gamma   90.00
#
_symmetry.space_group_name_H-M   'P 1'
#
loop_
_entity.id
_entity.type
_entity.pdbx_description
1 polymer ?
#
loop_
_entity_poly.entity_id
_entity_poly.type
_entity_poly.pdbx_seq_one_letter_code
_entity_poly.pdbx_strand_id
1 'polypeptide(L)'
;MLTVLGNLALYLEEEDCFEEALRQLEKKIQLELSCRRVGGVGKILVDAAYTMERQNTQGEKRKQMYIQAYYLLDLMQENVTKGIVFNHFKAVYGEEIEVEESCCIK
;
A
#
# COMPACT_ATOMS: atom_id res chain seq x y z
N MET A 1 18.44 5.46 -2.33
CA MET A 1 17.54 5.42 -3.51
C MET A 1 16.09 5.14 -3.11
N LEU A 2 15.78 4.04 -2.42
CA LEU A 2 14.42 3.73 -1.94
C LEU A 2 13.83 4.80 -1.01
N THR A 3 14.63 5.32 -0.09
CA THR A 3 14.25 6.44 0.80
C THR A 3 13.99 7.74 0.02
N VAL A 4 14.75 7.98 -1.05
CA VAL A 4 14.60 9.20 -1.87
C VAL A 4 13.27 9.18 -2.61
N LEU A 5 12.89 8.04 -3.20
CA LEU A 5 11.62 7.89 -3.91
C LEU A 5 10.42 8.02 -2.95
N GLY A 6 10.52 7.44 -1.74
CA GLY A 6 9.47 7.58 -0.73
C GLY A 6 9.28 9.02 -0.25
N ASN A 7 10.38 9.70 0.10
CA ASN A 7 10.31 11.08 0.57
C ASN A 7 9.86 12.05 -0.54
N LEU A 8 10.27 11.81 -1.79
CA LEU A 8 9.80 12.60 -2.92
C LEU A 8 8.30 12.39 -3.17
N ALA A 9 7.80 11.15 -3.07
CA ALA A 9 6.37 10.89 -3.19
C ALA A 9 5.57 11.63 -2.12
N LEU A 10 6.03 11.62 -0.86
CA LEU A 10 5.39 12.35 0.23
C LEU A 10 5.36 13.86 -0.04
N TYR A 11 6.50 14.46 -0.43
CA TYR A 11 6.56 15.87 -0.78
C TYR A 11 5.60 16.23 -1.92
N LEU A 12 5.54 15.39 -2.96
CA LEU A 12 4.62 15.61 -4.08
C LEU A 12 3.15 15.50 -3.65
N GLU A 13 2.82 14.61 -2.71
CA GLU A 13 1.49 14.50 -2.14
C GLU A 13 1.12 15.73 -1.27
N GLU A 14 2.08 16.31 -0.54
CA GLU A 14 1.89 17.56 0.21
C GLU A 14 1.62 18.75 -0.72
N GLU A 15 2.22 18.75 -1.91
CA GLU A 15 2.03 19.75 -2.97
C GLU A 15 0.85 19.43 -3.92
N ASP A 16 -0.04 18.49 -3.53
CA ASP A 16 -1.19 18.02 -4.32
C ASP A 16 -0.83 17.50 -5.74
N CYS A 17 0.44 17.16 -5.98
CA CYS A 17 0.95 16.55 -7.21
C CYS A 17 0.77 15.02 -7.17
N PHE A 18 -0.48 14.57 -7.03
CA PHE A 18 -0.82 13.18 -6.75
C PHE A 18 -0.33 12.19 -7.83
N GLU A 19 -0.48 12.55 -9.10
CA GLU A 19 -0.05 11.68 -10.21
C GLU A 19 1.46 11.50 -10.23
N GLU A 20 2.22 12.56 -9.96
CA GLU A 20 3.67 12.52 -9.81
C GLU A 20 4.07 11.65 -8.62
N ALA A 21 3.37 11.78 -7.47
CA ALA A 21 3.60 10.99 -6.27
C ALA A 21 3.40 9.49 -6.54
N LEU A 22 2.27 9.12 -7.16
CA LEU A 22 1.96 7.75 -7.56
C LEU A 22 3.03 7.17 -8.50
N ARG A 23 3.53 7.96 -9.46
CA ARG A 23 4.64 7.53 -10.35
C ARG A 23 5.94 7.26 -9.58
N GLN A 24 6.24 8.00 -8.51
CA GLN A 24 7.42 7.71 -7.69
C GLN A 24 7.23 6.44 -6.85
N LEU A 25 6.03 6.21 -6.30
CA LEU A 25 5.70 4.99 -5.56
C LEU A 25 5.77 3.75 -6.46
N GLU A 26 5.28 3.84 -7.70
CA GLU A 26 5.40 2.76 -8.69
C GLU A 26 6.87 2.43 -8.98
N LYS A 27 7.71 3.45 -9.21
CA LYS A 27 9.17 3.24 -9.39
C LYS A 27 9.81 2.58 -8.18
N LYS A 28 9.37 2.94 -6.97
CA LYS A 28 9.86 2.34 -5.72
C LYS A 28 9.49 0.86 -5.64
N ILE A 29 8.26 0.48 -6.01
CA ILE A 29 7.83 -0.92 -6.12
C ILE A 29 8.69 -1.67 -7.15
N GLN A 30 8.84 -1.12 -8.36
CA GLN A 30 9.65 -1.74 -9.41
C GLN A 30 11.09 -1.98 -8.95
N LEU A 31 11.68 -1.05 -8.19
CA LEU A 31 13.03 -1.19 -7.65
C LEU A 31 13.11 -2.26 -6.55
N GLU A 32 12.16 -2.29 -5.62
CA GLU A 32 12.06 -3.33 -4.58
C GLU A 32 11.99 -4.74 -5.18
N LEU A 33 11.16 -4.91 -6.20
CA LEU A 33 11.00 -6.17 -6.93
C LEU A 33 12.27 -6.53 -7.69
N SER A 34 12.85 -5.59 -8.43
CA SER A 34 14.08 -5.82 -9.22
C SER A 34 15.27 -6.19 -8.33
N CYS A 35 15.33 -5.62 -7.12
CA CYS A 35 16.37 -5.93 -6.14
C CYS A 35 16.04 -7.14 -5.26
N ARG A 36 14.90 -7.81 -5.46
CA ARG A 36 14.42 -8.94 -4.64
C ARG A 36 14.38 -8.64 -3.13
N ARG A 37 14.16 -7.38 -2.76
CA ARG A 37 14.09 -6.95 -1.36
C ARG A 37 12.71 -7.19 -0.79
N VAL A 38 11.66 -6.84 -1.54
CA VAL A 38 10.21 -7.12 -1.39
C VAL A 38 9.57 -6.75 -0.04
N GLY A 39 10.31 -6.70 1.07
CA GLY A 39 9.83 -6.41 2.42
C GLY A 39 9.26 -5.01 2.62
N GLY A 40 9.45 -4.10 1.66
CA GLY A 40 8.84 -2.77 1.68
C GLY A 40 7.53 -2.67 0.91
N VAL A 41 7.18 -3.64 0.06
CA VAL A 41 6.11 -3.48 -0.95
C VAL A 41 4.75 -3.25 -0.32
N GLY A 42 4.40 -3.97 0.76
CA GLY A 42 3.15 -3.76 1.47
C GLY A 42 2.98 -2.32 1.95
N LYS A 43 4.03 -1.72 2.53
CA LYS A 43 4.02 -0.32 3.00
C LYS A 43 3.86 0.66 1.84
N ILE A 44 4.54 0.41 0.71
CA ILE A 44 4.46 1.28 -0.47
C ILE A 44 3.06 1.25 -1.10
N LEU A 45 2.36 0.11 -1.05
CA LEU A 45 0.96 0.01 -1.50
C LEU A 45 0.00 0.78 -0.59
N VAL A 46 0.25 0.82 0.73
CA VAL A 46 -0.51 1.69 1.66
C VAL A 46 -0.32 3.15 1.28
N ASP A 47 0.93 3.60 1.08
CA ASP A 47 1.23 4.97 0.66
C ASP A 47 0.48 5.32 -0.64
N ALA A 48 0.48 4.42 -1.63
CA ALA A 48 -0.20 4.65 -2.90
C ALA A 48 -1.73 4.70 -2.76
N ALA A 49 -2.31 3.81 -1.95
CA ALA A 49 -3.75 3.81 -1.68
C ALA A 49 -4.19 5.10 -0.97
N TYR A 50 -3.37 5.60 -0.05
CA TYR A 50 -3.61 6.86 0.65
C TYR A 50 -3.48 8.06 -0.29
N THR A 51 -2.47 8.12 -1.15
CA THR A 51 -2.35 9.17 -2.17
C THR A 51 -3.58 9.19 -3.09
N MET A 52 -4.07 8.02 -3.51
CA MET A 52 -5.31 7.92 -4.29
C MET A 52 -6.54 8.41 -3.52
N GLU A 53 -6.58 8.15 -2.21
CA GLU A 53 -7.62 8.66 -1.31
C GLU A 53 -7.61 10.19 -1.27
N ARG A 54 -6.43 10.80 -1.10
CA ARG A 54 -6.26 12.26 -1.09
C ARG A 54 -6.59 12.93 -2.42
N GLN A 55 -6.33 12.25 -3.53
CA GLN A 55 -6.75 12.69 -4.86
C GLN A 55 -8.28 12.63 -5.07
N ASN A 56 -9.05 12.14 -4.09
CA ASN A 56 -10.48 11.84 -4.21
C ASN A 56 -10.80 10.86 -5.36
N THR A 57 -9.83 10.02 -5.74
CA THR A 57 -10.10 8.95 -6.71
C THR A 57 -10.86 7.84 -6.00
N GLN A 58 -12.18 7.86 -6.13
CA GLN A 58 -13.01 6.76 -5.71
C GLN A 58 -12.92 5.65 -6.74
N GLY A 59 -12.58 4.44 -6.30
CA GLY A 59 -12.58 3.31 -7.20
C GLY A 59 -12.12 2.02 -6.56
N GLU A 60 -12.55 0.93 -7.17
CA GLU A 60 -12.17 -0.44 -6.83
C GLU A 60 -10.64 -0.59 -6.73
N LYS A 61 -9.88 0.11 -7.58
CA LYS A 61 -8.41 0.08 -7.55
C LYS A 61 -7.81 0.48 -6.19
N ARG A 62 -8.33 1.54 -5.54
CA ARG A 62 -7.87 1.96 -4.21
C ARG A 62 -8.16 0.89 -3.16
N LYS A 63 -9.36 0.32 -3.21
CA LYS A 63 -9.81 -0.75 -2.31
C LYS A 63 -8.90 -1.98 -2.45
N GLN A 64 -8.63 -2.39 -3.69
CA GLN A 64 -7.74 -3.51 -4.00
C GLN A 64 -6.30 -3.26 -3.51
N MET A 65 -5.78 -2.03 -3.58
CA MET A 65 -4.45 -1.72 -3.04
C MET A 65 -4.38 -1.91 -1.52
N TYR A 66 -5.39 -1.48 -0.75
CA TYR A 66 -5.43 -1.73 0.69
C TYR A 66 -5.50 -3.24 1.01
N ILE A 67 -6.30 -4.00 0.25
CA ILE A 67 -6.39 -5.47 0.41
C ILE A 67 -5.04 -6.13 0.13
N GLN A 68 -4.39 -5.78 -0.99
CA GLN A 68 -3.07 -6.32 -1.33
C GLN A 68 -2.01 -5.94 -0.30
N ALA A 69 -2.03 -4.69 0.18
CA ALA A 69 -1.13 -4.23 1.23
C ALA A 69 -1.32 -5.04 2.52
N TYR A 70 -2.57 -5.26 2.94
CA TYR A 70 -2.88 -6.06 4.12
C TYR A 70 -2.28 -7.47 4.03
N TYR A 71 -2.50 -8.18 2.92
CA TYR A 71 -1.98 -9.53 2.72
C TYR A 71 -0.45 -9.59 2.67
N LEU A 72 0.20 -8.62 2.00
CA LEU A 72 1.66 -8.57 1.98
C LEU A 72 2.23 -8.29 3.37
N LEU A 73 1.60 -7.40 4.14
CA LEU A 73 2.02 -7.11 5.51
C LEU A 73 1.82 -8.34 6.42
N ASP A 74 0.77 -9.13 6.20
CA ASP A 74 0.55 -10.40 6.90
C ASP A 74 1.65 -11.42 6.59
N LEU A 75 1.93 -11.65 5.31
CA LEU A 75 3.01 -12.54 4.86
C LEU A 75 4.39 -12.13 5.39
N MET A 76 4.62 -10.82 5.53
CA MET A 76 5.86 -10.25 6.07
C MET A 76 5.89 -10.19 7.60
N GLN A 77 4.82 -10.64 8.28
CA GLN A 77 4.66 -10.59 9.74
C GLN A 77 4.74 -9.16 10.33
N GLU A 78 4.38 -8.15 9.54
CA GLU A 78 4.32 -6.73 9.92
C GLU A 78 3.01 -6.41 10.65
N ASN A 79 2.73 -7.13 11.74
CA ASN A 79 1.42 -7.17 12.42
C ASN A 79 0.90 -5.80 12.87
N VAL A 80 1.79 -4.89 13.29
CA VAL A 80 1.40 -3.53 13.70
C VAL A 80 0.84 -2.75 12.50
N THR A 81 1.60 -2.70 11.41
CA THR A 81 1.20 -2.00 10.18
C THR A 81 -0.05 -2.64 9.59
N LYS A 82 -0.12 -3.98 9.58
CA LYS A 82 -1.30 -4.75 9.16
C LYS A 82 -2.57 -4.33 9.91
N GLY A 83 -2.49 -4.23 11.24
CA GLY A 83 -3.63 -3.81 12.07
C GLY A 83 -4.09 -2.38 11.77
N ILE A 84 -3.15 -1.46 11.50
CA ILE A 84 -3.47 -0.09 11.09
C ILE A 84 -4.23 -0.09 9.76
N VAL A 85 -3.75 -0.83 8.75
CA VAL A 85 -4.39 -0.95 7.44
C VAL A 85 -5.80 -1.53 7.57
N PHE A 86 -5.97 -2.59 8.36
CA PHE A 86 -7.28 -3.21 8.59
C PHE A 86 -8.28 -2.22 9.20
N ASN A 87 -7.87 -1.51 10.26
CA ASN A 87 -8.74 -0.54 10.93
C ASN A 87 -9.11 0.63 9.99
N HIS A 88 -8.15 1.14 9.21
CA HIS A 88 -8.41 2.17 8.21
C HIS A 88 -9.38 1.68 7.14
N PHE A 89 -9.14 0.49 6.59
CA PHE A 89 -10.02 -0.11 5.58
C PHE A 89 -11.45 -0.26 6.10
N LYS A 90 -11.63 -0.83 7.29
CA LYS A 90 -12.94 -1.00 7.91
C LYS A 90 -13.65 0.34 8.14
N ALA A 91 -12.92 1.37 8.56
CA ALA A 91 -13.48 2.70 8.78
C ALA A 91 -13.93 3.37 7.46
N VAL A 92 -13.15 3.21 6.38
CA VAL A 92 -13.42 3.86 5.08
C VAL A 92 -14.49 3.13 4.27
N TYR A 93 -14.50 1.79 4.31
CA TYR A 93 -15.35 0.97 3.45
C TYR A 93 -16.52 0.30 4.17
N GLY A 94 -16.52 0.24 5.51
CA GLY A 94 -17.54 -0.48 6.28
C GLY A 94 -17.50 -2.00 6.10
N GLU A 95 -16.44 -2.53 5.50
CA GLU A 95 -16.23 -3.93 5.17
C GLU A 95 -15.05 -4.50 5.98
N GLU A 96 -15.02 -5.82 6.14
CA GLU A 96 -13.85 -6.52 6.68
C GLU A 96 -13.05 -7.13 5.53
N ILE A 97 -11.72 -7.11 5.65
CA ILE A 97 -10.87 -7.86 4.74
C ILE A 97 -11.05 -9.33 5.10
N GLU A 98 -11.77 -10.08 4.26
CA GLU A 98 -11.93 -11.53 4.42
C GLU A 98 -10.55 -12.15 4.43
N VAL A 99 -10.14 -12.72 5.57
CA VAL A 99 -8.90 -13.49 5.66
C VAL A 99 -9.27 -14.90 5.26
N GLU A 100 -9.03 -15.28 4.01
CA GLU A 100 -9.02 -16.70 3.69
C GLU A 100 -7.83 -17.30 4.45
N GLU A 101 -8.13 -18.07 5.51
CA GLU A 101 -7.13 -18.95 6.10
C GLU A 101 -6.59 -19.82 4.97
N SER A 102 -5.34 -19.59 4.56
CA SER A 102 -4.73 -20.35 3.48
C SER A 102 -4.83 -21.82 3.86
N CYS A 103 -5.69 -22.55 3.15
CA CYS A 103 -5.80 -23.99 3.24
C CYS A 103 -4.37 -24.54 3.10
N CYS A 104 -3.83 -25.08 4.19
CA CYS A 104 -2.58 -25.81 4.16
C CYS A 104 -2.70 -26.82 3.01
N ILE A 105 -1.92 -26.63 1.95
CA ILE A 105 -1.71 -27.67 0.94
C ILE A 105 -1.10 -28.83 1.73
N LYS A 106 -1.93 -29.84 2.01
CA LYS A 106 -1.54 -31.10 2.66
C LYS A 106 -0.62 -31.90 1.75
#